data_AF-A0A524EDR9-F1
#
_entry.id   AF-A0A524EDR9-F1
#
_cell.length_a   1.000
_cell.length_b   1.000
_cell.length_c   1.000
_cell.angle_alpha   90.00
_cell.angle_beta   90.00
_cell.angle_gamma   90.00
#
_symmetry.space_group_name_H-M   'P 1'
#
loop_
_entity.id
_entity.type
_entity.pdbx_description
1 polymer ?
#
loop_
_entity_poly.entity_id
_entity_poly.type
_entity_poly.pdbx_seq_one_letter_code
_entity_poly.pdbx_strand_id
1 'polypeptide(L)'
;MPKGLAVLKWDDELGPVVTAKTPKKFKTGLDPTTSMRVYGIATLGETEESQKPGFTSLSFDEFKLAVYYGGLNMHMKGKPSMVFLVLDPDEDPEVYKDALPEIATQIFLNTEDDIYKNMVPKLYKQIARYTMMTPEQQQASVLNDPVRRAILQTLTRNGTIESSDLEQIIFEEVGKKIDIDMVLRPLVKMGIIATGWVEGLSTEVIYLVRAVFILRKTSSPTLKLVKSGALPSEVSDQYLSAAKRYHRNYVARLRRDLSDTIWTEAQELATYLLDFDAYDLIEILRDGPQLTEDLPQLLDADKSKVRKVITKLEKGNIVFRINDEEGREHIMLNCSPQVVTVYPEWLIERTVHLYNDEDIPSRQATHYLEVLKNFHPTNASATMEVE
;
A
#
# COMPACT_ATOMS: atom_id res chain seq x y z
N MET A 1 -18.32 -7.29 -9.57
CA MET A 1 -17.61 -6.00 -9.58
C MET A 1 -18.63 -4.92 -9.32
N PRO A 2 -18.25 -3.83 -8.62
CA PRO A 2 -19.18 -2.74 -8.34
C PRO A 2 -19.88 -2.23 -9.61
N LYS A 3 -21.07 -1.63 -9.45
CA LYS A 3 -21.82 -0.99 -10.54
C LYS A 3 -21.34 0.41 -10.83
N GLY A 4 -20.83 1.12 -9.83
CA GLY A 4 -20.27 2.45 -10.00
C GLY A 4 -19.63 3.01 -8.75
N LEU A 5 -18.85 4.08 -8.94
CA LEU A 5 -18.26 4.92 -7.89
C LEU A 5 -18.79 6.33 -8.06
N ALA A 6 -19.17 6.95 -6.95
CA ALA A 6 -19.63 8.33 -6.92
C ALA A 6 -18.96 9.11 -5.78
N VAL A 7 -18.82 10.40 -6.00
CA VAL A 7 -18.26 11.37 -5.06
C VAL A 7 -19.33 12.40 -4.77
N LEU A 8 -19.51 12.70 -3.49
CA LEU A 8 -20.57 13.55 -2.99
C LEU A 8 -19.98 14.66 -2.12
N LYS A 9 -20.54 15.87 -2.29
CA LYS A 9 -20.30 17.03 -1.44
C LYS A 9 -21.61 17.53 -0.86
N TRP A 10 -21.54 18.25 0.25
CA TRP A 10 -22.67 19.04 0.73
C TRP A 10 -22.71 20.40 0.01
N ASP A 11 -23.90 20.83 -0.35
CA ASP A 11 -24.23 22.13 -0.91
C ASP A 11 -25.31 22.77 -0.04
N ASP A 12 -25.11 24.02 0.38
CA ASP A 12 -25.99 24.65 1.37
C ASP A 12 -27.41 24.91 0.85
N GLU A 13 -27.58 24.98 -0.47
CA GLU A 13 -28.88 25.20 -1.11
C GLU A 13 -29.54 23.88 -1.53
N LEU A 14 -28.74 22.95 -2.08
CA LEU A 14 -29.24 21.72 -2.71
C LEU A 14 -29.12 20.47 -1.81
N GLY A 15 -28.42 20.57 -0.68
CA GLY A 15 -28.07 19.44 0.18
C GLY A 15 -26.97 18.57 -0.46
N PRO A 16 -27.04 17.23 -0.36
CA PRO A 16 -26.01 16.35 -0.87
C PRO A 16 -26.03 16.28 -2.41
N VAL A 17 -24.93 16.68 -3.04
CA VAL A 17 -24.77 16.72 -4.49
C VAL A 17 -23.67 15.78 -4.95
N VAL A 18 -24.00 14.91 -5.92
CA VAL A 18 -23.01 14.06 -6.60
C VAL A 18 -22.19 14.91 -7.58
N THR A 19 -20.91 15.10 -7.28
CA THR A 19 -20.00 15.95 -8.07
C THR A 19 -19.26 15.20 -9.17
N ALA A 20 -19.05 13.90 -8.96
CA ALA A 20 -18.39 13.02 -9.92
C ALA A 20 -18.96 11.60 -9.80
N LYS A 21 -19.00 10.89 -10.93
CA LYS A 21 -19.37 9.48 -10.95
C LYS A 21 -18.77 8.75 -12.13
N THR A 22 -18.57 7.46 -11.96
CA THR A 22 -18.25 6.54 -13.04
C THR A 22 -18.97 5.21 -12.84
N PRO A 23 -19.51 4.59 -13.89
CA PRO A 23 -19.65 5.10 -15.26
C PRO A 23 -20.55 6.35 -15.36
N LYS A 24 -20.32 7.25 -16.33
CA LYS A 24 -21.07 8.52 -16.45
C LYS A 24 -22.60 8.35 -16.56
N LYS A 25 -23.06 7.27 -17.18
CA LYS A 25 -24.50 6.96 -17.35
C LYS A 25 -25.13 6.31 -16.13
N PHE A 26 -24.34 5.96 -15.11
CA PHE A 26 -24.81 5.30 -13.92
C PHE A 26 -25.73 6.21 -13.09
N LYS A 27 -26.85 5.66 -12.59
CA LYS A 27 -27.89 6.41 -11.86
C LYS A 27 -28.40 5.71 -10.60
N THR A 28 -28.28 4.39 -10.50
CA THR A 28 -28.77 3.61 -9.37
C THR A 28 -28.09 4.04 -8.06
N GLY A 29 -28.87 4.23 -6.99
CA GLY A 29 -28.36 4.64 -5.68
C GLY A 29 -27.79 6.07 -5.61
N LEU A 30 -27.98 6.89 -6.66
CA LEU A 30 -27.53 8.28 -6.75
C LEU A 30 -28.68 9.30 -6.73
N ASP A 31 -29.90 8.87 -6.40
CA ASP A 31 -31.02 9.79 -6.28
C ASP A 31 -30.90 10.64 -5.00
N PRO A 32 -31.55 11.82 -4.95
CA PRO A 32 -31.47 12.70 -3.78
C PRO A 32 -31.91 12.04 -2.47
N THR A 33 -32.87 11.11 -2.51
CA THR A 33 -33.38 10.43 -1.30
C THR A 33 -32.32 9.50 -0.73
N THR A 34 -31.71 8.66 -1.58
CA THR A 34 -30.60 7.80 -1.18
C THR A 34 -29.42 8.63 -0.70
N SER A 35 -29.07 9.68 -1.44
CA SER A 35 -27.96 10.59 -1.09
C SER A 35 -28.17 11.25 0.28
N MET A 36 -29.39 11.73 0.57
CA MET A 36 -29.78 12.28 1.88
C MET A 36 -29.72 11.24 3.00
N ARG A 37 -30.19 10.01 2.74
CA ARG A 37 -30.18 8.93 3.74
C ARG A 37 -28.75 8.51 4.09
N VAL A 38 -27.91 8.32 3.07
CA VAL A 38 -26.47 8.01 3.24
C VAL A 38 -25.80 9.13 4.02
N TYR A 39 -26.06 10.37 3.62
CA TYR A 39 -25.49 11.53 4.27
C TYR A 39 -25.89 11.61 5.74
N GLY A 40 -27.18 11.43 6.05
CA GLY A 40 -27.68 11.43 7.41
C GLY A 40 -27.03 10.35 8.27
N ILE A 41 -26.93 9.11 7.78
CA ILE A 41 -26.30 8.02 8.54
C ILE A 41 -24.82 8.30 8.81
N ALA A 42 -24.10 8.84 7.84
CA ALA A 42 -22.67 9.09 7.95
C ALA A 42 -22.31 10.36 8.75
N THR A 43 -23.24 11.29 8.98
CA THR A 43 -22.98 12.57 9.67
C THR A 43 -23.76 12.80 10.97
N LEU A 44 -24.90 12.12 11.18
CA LEU A 44 -25.81 12.39 12.30
C LEU A 44 -25.56 11.52 13.56
N GLY A 45 -24.43 10.85 13.67
CA GLY A 45 -24.07 10.26 14.96
C GLY A 45 -23.65 11.36 15.94
N GLU A 46 -24.20 11.35 17.15
CA GLU A 46 -23.92 12.34 18.22
C GLU A 46 -22.60 12.05 18.98
N THR A 47 -21.83 11.05 18.56
CA THR A 47 -20.58 10.62 19.23
C THR A 47 -19.34 11.23 18.59
N GLU A 48 -18.23 11.36 19.33
CA GLU A 48 -16.94 11.78 18.74
C GLU A 48 -16.48 10.82 17.61
N GLU A 49 -16.89 9.55 17.64
CA GLU A 49 -16.57 8.56 16.60
C GLU A 49 -17.28 8.83 15.25
N SER A 50 -18.51 9.35 15.27
CA SER A 50 -19.28 9.64 14.06
C SER A 50 -18.84 10.92 13.33
N GLN A 51 -18.00 11.72 13.97
CA GLN A 51 -17.34 12.87 13.33
C GLN A 51 -16.03 12.48 12.63
N LYS A 52 -15.50 11.28 12.92
CA LYS A 52 -14.25 10.77 12.36
C LYS A 52 -14.49 10.13 10.98
N PRO A 53 -13.46 10.12 10.10
CA PRO A 53 -13.58 9.41 8.83
C PRO A 53 -13.84 7.92 9.05
N GLY A 54 -14.73 7.32 8.27
CA GLY A 54 -15.24 5.99 8.56
C GLY A 54 -15.80 5.27 7.34
N PHE A 55 -15.70 3.94 7.36
CA PHE A 55 -16.36 3.06 6.39
C PHE A 55 -17.73 2.65 6.92
N THR A 56 -18.75 2.67 6.06
CA THR A 56 -20.11 2.24 6.40
C THR A 56 -20.70 1.41 5.26
N SER A 57 -21.27 0.27 5.61
CA SER A 57 -22.04 -0.59 4.72
C SER A 57 -23.53 -0.27 4.86
N LEU A 58 -24.24 -0.09 3.75
CA LEU A 58 -25.68 0.13 3.72
C LEU A 58 -26.33 -0.84 2.75
N SER A 59 -27.40 -1.50 3.17
CA SER A 59 -28.15 -2.43 2.33
C SER A 59 -29.51 -1.83 1.95
N PHE A 60 -29.82 -1.86 0.66
CA PHE A 60 -31.12 -1.51 0.08
C PHE A 60 -31.65 -2.71 -0.70
N ASP A 61 -32.94 -2.70 -1.06
CA ASP A 61 -33.60 -3.85 -1.68
C ASP A 61 -32.97 -4.25 -3.03
N GLU A 62 -32.55 -3.27 -3.84
CA GLU A 62 -32.03 -3.48 -5.20
C GLU A 62 -30.51 -3.30 -5.35
N PHE A 63 -29.83 -2.83 -4.30
CA PHE A 63 -28.39 -2.59 -4.32
C PHE A 63 -27.83 -2.47 -2.90
N LYS A 64 -26.52 -2.61 -2.75
CA LYS A 64 -25.81 -2.24 -1.52
C LYS A 64 -24.88 -1.06 -1.78
N LEU A 65 -24.52 -0.35 -0.72
CA LEU A 65 -23.52 0.71 -0.76
C LEU A 65 -22.38 0.39 0.21
N ALA A 66 -21.15 0.54 -0.28
CA ALA A 66 -19.98 0.75 0.54
C ALA A 66 -19.68 2.25 0.53
N VAL A 67 -19.68 2.89 1.69
CA VAL A 67 -19.53 4.35 1.83
C VAL A 67 -18.29 4.63 2.65
N TYR A 68 -17.48 5.59 2.22
CA TYR A 68 -16.42 6.16 3.03
C TYR A 68 -16.68 7.65 3.25
N TYR A 69 -16.79 8.02 4.52
CA TYR A 69 -16.89 9.40 4.98
C TYR A 69 -15.50 9.93 5.31
N GLY A 70 -15.16 11.11 4.78
CA GLY A 70 -13.89 11.81 4.99
C GLY A 70 -13.82 12.66 6.25
N GLY A 71 -14.85 12.64 7.11
CA GLY A 71 -14.88 13.40 8.36
C GLY A 71 -15.48 14.81 8.26
N LEU A 72 -15.77 15.38 9.43
CA LEU A 72 -16.50 16.65 9.56
C LEU A 72 -15.76 17.85 8.96
N ASN A 73 -14.43 17.85 9.04
CA ASN A 73 -13.59 18.92 8.49
C ASN A 73 -13.77 19.12 6.98
N MET A 74 -13.92 18.02 6.22
CA MET A 74 -14.17 18.08 4.78
C MET A 74 -15.56 18.61 4.49
N HIS A 75 -16.54 18.18 5.28
CA HIS A 75 -17.92 18.65 5.19
C HIS A 75 -18.04 20.16 5.43
N MET A 76 -17.50 20.67 6.55
CA MET A 76 -17.61 22.09 6.92
C MET A 76 -16.92 23.03 5.91
N LYS A 77 -15.93 22.52 5.17
CA LYS A 77 -15.23 23.28 4.12
C LYS A 77 -15.95 23.25 2.76
N GLY A 78 -17.14 22.65 2.66
CA GLY A 78 -17.86 22.48 1.40
C GLY A 78 -17.13 21.59 0.38
N LYS A 79 -16.15 20.80 0.84
CA LYS A 79 -15.35 19.90 -0.01
C LYS A 79 -16.07 18.56 -0.17
N PRO A 80 -15.74 17.78 -1.21
CA PRO A 80 -16.13 16.38 -1.29
C PRO A 80 -15.80 15.65 0.02
N SER A 81 -16.83 15.13 0.68
CA SER A 81 -16.72 14.54 2.01
C SER A 81 -17.15 13.08 2.03
N MET A 82 -17.74 12.58 0.94
CA MET A 82 -18.17 11.18 0.83
C MET A 82 -17.81 10.59 -0.52
N VAL A 83 -17.35 9.35 -0.49
CA VAL A 83 -17.11 8.54 -1.67
C VAL A 83 -17.81 7.20 -1.44
N PHE A 84 -18.57 6.74 -2.43
CA PHE A 84 -19.29 5.50 -2.27
C PHE A 84 -19.31 4.65 -3.53
N LEU A 85 -19.28 3.35 -3.31
CA LEU A 85 -19.44 2.32 -4.31
C LEU A 85 -20.87 1.80 -4.25
N VAL A 86 -21.49 1.71 -5.42
CA VAL A 86 -22.77 1.03 -5.56
C VAL A 86 -22.51 -0.38 -6.03
N LEU A 87 -23.07 -1.33 -5.30
CA LEU A 87 -22.80 -2.76 -5.39
C LEU A 87 -24.07 -3.51 -5.78
N ASP A 88 -23.91 -4.70 -6.34
CA ASP A 88 -25.02 -5.63 -6.50
C ASP A 88 -25.58 -6.09 -5.14
N PRO A 89 -26.87 -6.47 -5.04
CA PRO A 89 -27.45 -7.02 -3.81
C PRO A 89 -26.67 -8.21 -3.24
N ASP A 90 -26.07 -9.00 -4.11
CA ASP A 90 -25.33 -10.21 -3.74
C ASP A 90 -23.85 -9.94 -3.38
N GLU A 91 -23.35 -8.74 -3.65
CA GLU A 91 -21.97 -8.38 -3.29
C GLU A 91 -21.85 -8.07 -1.79
N ASP A 92 -20.69 -8.36 -1.21
CA ASP A 92 -20.36 -8.01 0.16
C ASP A 92 -19.61 -6.67 0.21
N PRO A 93 -20.19 -5.61 0.80
CA PRO A 93 -19.54 -4.31 0.94
C PRO A 93 -18.23 -4.37 1.73
N GLU A 94 -18.09 -5.29 2.69
CA GLU A 94 -16.90 -5.38 3.55
C GLU A 94 -15.62 -5.70 2.76
N VAL A 95 -15.73 -6.32 1.59
CA VAL A 95 -14.58 -6.57 0.69
C VAL A 95 -13.89 -5.26 0.27
N TYR A 96 -14.61 -4.13 0.29
CA TYR A 96 -14.09 -2.81 -0.08
C TYR A 96 -13.62 -1.96 1.10
N LYS A 97 -13.68 -2.49 2.33
CA LYS A 97 -13.36 -1.75 3.57
C LYS A 97 -11.97 -1.12 3.55
N ASP A 98 -11.04 -1.70 2.80
CA ASP A 98 -9.64 -1.26 2.73
C ASP A 98 -9.33 -0.50 1.45
N ALA A 99 -9.95 -0.91 0.35
CA ALA A 99 -9.80 -0.26 -0.95
C ALA A 99 -10.45 1.13 -0.99
N LEU A 100 -11.65 1.26 -0.41
CA LEU A 100 -12.45 2.48 -0.53
C LEU A 100 -11.85 3.66 0.23
N PRO A 101 -11.35 3.52 1.47
CA PRO A 101 -10.62 4.59 2.16
C PRO A 101 -9.40 5.08 1.39
N GLU A 102 -8.63 4.17 0.79
CA GLU A 102 -7.44 4.50 0.01
C GLU A 102 -7.79 5.37 -1.22
N ILE A 103 -8.87 5.00 -1.89
CA ILE A 103 -9.31 5.68 -3.10
C ILE A 103 -10.00 7.00 -2.76
N ALA A 104 -10.77 7.03 -1.69
CA ALA A 104 -11.35 8.26 -1.16
C ALA A 104 -10.26 9.25 -0.74
N THR A 105 -9.19 8.76 -0.13
CA THR A 105 -8.02 9.56 0.22
C THR A 105 -7.46 10.28 -1.00
N GLN A 106 -7.22 9.58 -2.11
CA GLN A 106 -6.73 10.20 -3.35
C GLN A 106 -7.71 11.25 -3.92
N ILE A 107 -9.02 11.07 -3.74
CA ILE A 107 -10.04 12.04 -4.14
C ILE A 107 -9.97 13.28 -3.25
N PHE A 108 -9.93 13.09 -1.94
CA PHE A 108 -9.90 14.15 -0.92
C PHE A 108 -8.62 14.98 -0.99
N LEU A 109 -7.49 14.35 -1.34
CA LEU A 109 -6.25 15.05 -1.62
C LEU A 109 -6.36 15.96 -2.84
N ASN A 110 -7.22 15.67 -3.81
CA ASN A 110 -7.28 16.37 -5.10
C ASN A 110 -8.59 17.14 -5.31
N THR A 111 -9.18 17.66 -4.22
CA THR A 111 -10.44 18.44 -4.26
C THR A 111 -10.30 19.82 -4.87
N GLU A 112 -9.10 20.40 -4.81
CA GLU A 112 -8.82 21.72 -5.37
C GLU A 112 -8.95 21.68 -6.88
N ASP A 113 -9.56 22.73 -7.45
CA ASP A 113 -9.87 22.87 -8.88
C ASP A 113 -10.62 21.67 -9.49
N ASP A 114 -11.32 20.89 -8.67
CA ASP A 114 -12.05 19.69 -9.08
C ASP A 114 -11.19 18.64 -9.83
N ILE A 115 -9.87 18.62 -9.61
CA ILE A 115 -8.93 17.72 -10.29
C ILE A 115 -9.35 16.24 -10.14
N TYR A 116 -9.84 15.87 -8.95
CA TYR A 116 -10.33 14.52 -8.67
C TYR A 116 -11.38 14.01 -9.66
N LYS A 117 -12.20 14.89 -10.27
CA LYS A 117 -13.26 14.47 -11.22
C LYS A 117 -12.69 13.68 -12.39
N ASN A 118 -11.49 14.04 -12.84
CA ASN A 118 -10.77 13.35 -13.92
C ASN A 118 -10.14 12.03 -13.45
N MET A 119 -9.90 11.88 -12.14
CA MET A 119 -9.30 10.69 -11.54
C MET A 119 -10.31 9.57 -11.28
N VAL A 120 -11.58 9.91 -11.01
CA VAL A 120 -12.64 8.95 -10.64
C VAL A 120 -12.71 7.71 -11.56
N PRO A 121 -12.64 7.82 -12.90
CA PRO A 121 -12.64 6.63 -13.77
C PRO A 121 -11.43 5.71 -13.57
N LYS A 122 -10.25 6.27 -13.31
CA LYS A 122 -9.03 5.51 -13.05
C LYS A 122 -9.08 4.86 -11.67
N LEU A 123 -9.49 5.62 -10.66
CA LEU A 123 -9.63 5.19 -9.28
C LEU A 123 -10.66 4.06 -9.13
N TYR A 124 -11.76 4.12 -9.88
CA TYR A 124 -12.73 3.03 -9.92
C TYR A 124 -12.15 1.71 -10.42
N LYS A 125 -11.31 1.76 -11.47
CA LYS A 125 -10.59 0.58 -11.94
C LYS A 125 -9.58 0.09 -10.91
N GLN A 126 -8.99 1.00 -10.13
CA GLN A 126 -8.07 0.66 -9.05
C GLN A 126 -8.78 -0.01 -7.87
N ILE A 127 -10.02 0.35 -7.54
CA ILE A 127 -10.80 -0.33 -6.48
C ILE A 127 -10.94 -1.83 -6.77
N ALA A 128 -11.39 -2.16 -7.99
CA ALA A 128 -11.55 -3.56 -8.40
C ALA A 128 -10.23 -4.33 -8.35
N ARG A 129 -9.11 -3.64 -8.62
CA ARG A 129 -7.77 -4.22 -8.50
C ARG A 129 -7.36 -4.39 -7.04
N TYR A 130 -7.59 -3.40 -6.19
CA TYR A 130 -7.19 -3.43 -4.79
C TYR A 130 -7.83 -4.61 -4.05
N THR A 131 -9.10 -4.92 -4.34
CA THR A 131 -9.77 -6.10 -3.74
C THR A 131 -9.18 -7.44 -4.17
N MET A 132 -8.35 -7.45 -5.23
CA MET A 132 -7.62 -8.61 -5.70
C MET A 132 -6.16 -8.60 -5.24
N MET A 133 -5.70 -7.55 -4.54
CA MET A 133 -4.31 -7.45 -4.10
C MET A 133 -4.02 -8.42 -2.96
N THR A 134 -2.87 -9.08 -3.03
CA THR A 134 -2.33 -9.83 -1.90
C THR A 134 -1.88 -8.88 -0.78
N PRO A 135 -1.72 -9.35 0.47
CA PRO A 135 -1.15 -8.52 1.55
C PRO A 135 0.21 -7.91 1.20
N GLU A 136 1.03 -8.63 0.43
CA GLU A 136 2.32 -8.12 -0.07
C GLU A 136 2.11 -6.93 -1.01
N GLN A 137 1.18 -7.03 -1.97
CA GLN A 137 0.87 -5.93 -2.88
C GLN A 137 0.29 -4.72 -2.13
N GLN A 138 -0.53 -4.95 -1.11
CA GLN A 138 -1.04 -3.88 -0.24
C GLN A 138 0.09 -3.15 0.48
N GLN A 139 1.07 -3.86 1.05
CA GLN A 139 2.24 -3.23 1.66
C GLN A 139 3.13 -2.54 0.63
N ALA A 140 3.29 -3.11 -0.57
CA ALA A 140 4.01 -2.45 -1.66
C ALA A 140 3.32 -1.15 -2.09
N SER A 141 1.98 -1.07 -2.01
CA SER A 141 1.21 0.14 -2.31
C SER A 141 1.55 1.31 -1.38
N VAL A 142 1.80 1.02 -0.11
CA VAL A 142 2.25 2.00 0.88
C VAL A 142 3.60 2.59 0.47
N LEU A 143 4.55 1.74 0.05
CA LEU A 143 5.87 2.17 -0.36
C LEU A 143 5.90 2.85 -1.74
N ASN A 144 4.89 2.62 -2.57
CA ASN A 144 4.75 3.31 -3.85
C ASN A 144 4.27 4.77 -3.69
N ASP A 145 3.47 5.04 -2.67
CA ASP A 145 3.00 6.39 -2.35
C ASP A 145 4.17 7.27 -1.85
N PRO A 146 4.43 8.43 -2.47
CA PRO A 146 5.58 9.27 -2.12
C PRO A 146 5.48 9.84 -0.70
N VAL A 147 4.29 10.25 -0.27
CA VAL A 147 4.07 10.83 1.06
C VAL A 147 4.32 9.77 2.13
N ARG A 148 3.68 8.59 2.01
CA ARG A 148 3.87 7.50 2.97
C ARG A 148 5.31 6.98 2.97
N ARG A 149 5.96 6.93 1.80
CA ARG A 149 7.38 6.56 1.71
C ARG A 149 8.26 7.59 2.43
N ALA A 150 8.03 8.89 2.28
CA ALA A 150 8.76 9.94 3.00
C ALA A 150 8.54 9.84 4.52
N ILE A 151 7.32 9.57 4.96
CA ILE A 151 6.99 9.33 6.38
C ILE A 151 7.78 8.14 6.91
N LEU A 152 7.75 7.01 6.20
CA LEU A 152 8.46 5.80 6.59
C LEU A 152 9.98 5.97 6.54
N GLN A 153 10.52 6.78 5.64
CA GLN A 153 11.93 7.16 5.62
C GLN A 153 12.33 7.88 6.90
N THR A 154 11.57 8.90 7.29
CA THR A 154 11.83 9.68 8.51
C THR A 154 11.69 8.81 9.76
N LEU A 155 10.61 8.04 9.85
CA LEU A 155 10.39 7.10 10.95
C LEU A 155 11.46 5.99 11.03
N THR A 156 11.96 5.49 9.90
CA THR A 156 13.05 4.49 9.89
C THR A 156 14.36 5.06 10.46
N ARG A 157 14.56 6.37 10.35
CA ARG A 157 15.76 7.06 10.84
C ARG A 157 15.65 7.52 12.29
N ASN A 158 14.49 8.02 12.68
CA ASN A 158 14.30 8.69 13.97
C ASN A 158 13.43 7.88 14.95
N GLY A 159 12.63 6.96 14.44
CA GLY A 159 11.66 6.15 15.18
C GLY A 159 10.39 6.87 15.60
N THR A 160 10.48 8.16 15.88
CA THR A 160 9.33 8.99 16.22
C THR A 160 9.26 10.26 15.38
N ILE A 161 8.07 10.80 15.20
CA ILE A 161 7.83 12.13 14.64
C ILE A 161 6.58 12.74 15.31
N GLU A 162 6.62 14.03 15.62
CA GLU A 162 5.43 14.76 16.09
C GLU A 162 4.47 15.05 14.93
N SER A 163 3.17 15.13 15.21
CA SER A 163 2.17 15.38 14.19
C SER A 163 2.39 16.72 13.47
N SER A 164 2.88 17.75 14.17
CA SER A 164 3.22 19.03 13.54
C SER A 164 4.33 18.92 12.48
N ASP A 165 5.38 18.14 12.76
CA ASP A 165 6.48 17.94 11.81
C ASP A 165 6.04 17.06 10.63
N LEU A 166 5.13 16.12 10.90
CA LEU A 166 4.52 15.30 9.89
C LEU A 166 3.66 16.13 8.91
N GLU A 167 2.91 17.13 9.39
CA GLU A 167 2.20 18.08 8.50
C GLU A 167 3.16 18.78 7.55
N GLN A 168 4.35 19.15 8.04
CA GLN A 168 5.36 19.78 7.21
C GLN A 168 5.89 18.83 6.13
N ILE A 169 6.20 17.57 6.46
CA ILE A 169 6.63 16.57 5.46
C ILE A 169 5.55 16.39 4.39
N ILE A 170 4.30 16.26 4.79
CA ILE A 170 3.19 16.11 3.84
C ILE A 170 3.04 17.34 2.95
N PHE A 171 3.21 18.54 3.53
CA PHE A 171 3.17 19.79 2.79
C PHE A 171 4.33 19.91 1.79
N GLU A 172 5.54 19.48 2.16
CA GLU A 172 6.71 19.49 1.27
C GLU A 172 6.54 18.52 0.08
N GLU A 173 5.96 17.34 0.31
CA GLU A 173 5.73 16.34 -0.73
C GLU A 173 4.56 16.69 -1.67
N VAL A 174 3.50 17.32 -1.17
CA VAL A 174 2.25 17.52 -1.93
C VAL A 174 1.95 18.99 -2.25
N GLY A 175 2.64 19.94 -1.60
CA GLY A 175 2.44 21.38 -1.77
C GLY A 175 1.17 21.94 -1.13
N LYS A 176 0.47 21.16 -0.30
CA LYS A 176 -0.78 21.58 0.36
C LYS A 176 -1.00 20.88 1.69
N LYS A 177 -1.79 21.53 2.55
CA LYS A 177 -2.20 20.98 3.85
C LYS A 177 -3.22 19.86 3.65
N ILE A 178 -2.95 18.73 4.29
CA ILE A 178 -3.69 17.49 4.17
C ILE A 178 -4.01 16.99 5.57
N ASP A 179 -5.15 16.33 5.72
CA ASP A 179 -5.49 15.64 6.96
C ASP A 179 -4.52 14.47 7.21
N ILE A 180 -3.77 14.56 8.31
CA ILE A 180 -2.75 13.58 8.69
C ILE A 180 -3.36 12.19 8.90
N ASP A 181 -4.54 12.12 9.54
CA ASP A 181 -5.19 10.85 9.87
C ASP A 181 -5.48 10.01 8.62
N MET A 182 -5.79 10.70 7.52
CA MET A 182 -6.05 10.10 6.23
C MET A 182 -4.79 9.44 5.65
N VAL A 183 -3.61 10.04 5.87
CA VAL A 183 -2.32 9.52 5.41
C VAL A 183 -1.85 8.37 6.31
N LEU A 184 -2.04 8.49 7.63
CA LEU A 184 -1.56 7.55 8.63
C LEU A 184 -2.43 6.28 8.75
N ARG A 185 -3.73 6.36 8.49
CA ARG A 185 -4.66 5.25 8.69
C ARG A 185 -4.22 3.92 8.06
N PRO A 186 -3.76 3.86 6.79
CA PRO A 186 -3.28 2.61 6.21
C PRO A 186 -2.05 2.04 6.93
N LEU A 187 -1.15 2.92 7.41
CA LEU A 187 0.04 2.53 8.15
C LEU A 187 -0.32 1.95 9.52
N VAL A 188 -1.27 2.57 10.24
CA VAL A 188 -1.78 2.08 11.52
C VAL A 188 -2.45 0.72 11.34
N LYS A 189 -3.35 0.61 10.36
CA LYS A 189 -4.09 -0.64 10.08
C LYS A 189 -3.15 -1.80 9.74
N MET A 190 -2.08 -1.53 8.99
CA MET A 190 -1.06 -2.54 8.66
C MET A 190 -0.10 -2.87 9.82
N GLY A 191 -0.26 -2.20 10.97
CA GLY A 191 0.61 -2.36 12.13
C GLY A 191 2.05 -1.94 11.82
N ILE A 192 2.22 -0.93 10.97
CA ILE A 192 3.52 -0.34 10.61
C ILE A 192 3.89 0.76 11.62
N ILE A 193 2.89 1.54 12.01
CA ILE A 193 3.03 2.63 12.98
C ILE A 193 2.02 2.50 14.12
N ALA A 194 2.31 3.18 15.22
CA ALA A 194 1.36 3.49 16.29
C ALA A 194 1.34 5.00 16.52
N THR A 195 0.27 5.52 17.11
CA THR A 195 0.17 6.93 17.50
C THR A 195 -0.14 7.02 18.99
N GLY A 196 0.25 8.12 19.65
CA GLY A 196 -0.03 8.32 21.06
C GLY A 196 0.30 9.71 21.57
N TRP A 197 -0.46 10.13 22.57
CA TRP A 197 -0.23 11.40 23.27
C TRP A 197 0.82 11.22 24.35
N VAL A 198 1.82 12.10 24.37
CA VAL A 198 2.85 12.14 25.43
C VAL A 198 2.63 13.38 26.27
N GLU A 199 2.50 13.20 27.58
CA GLU A 199 2.29 14.31 28.51
C GLU A 199 3.46 15.32 28.43
N GLY A 200 3.13 16.57 28.12
CA GLY A 200 4.11 17.66 27.98
C GLY A 200 4.46 18.00 26.53
N LEU A 201 4.01 17.21 25.55
CA LEU A 201 4.03 17.58 24.14
C LEU A 201 2.70 18.24 23.75
N SER A 202 2.76 19.13 22.76
CA SER A 202 1.60 19.86 22.25
C SER A 202 0.80 19.06 21.22
N THR A 203 1.40 18.04 20.61
CA THR A 203 0.79 17.23 19.56
C THR A 203 0.97 15.73 19.80
N GLU A 204 0.18 14.93 19.10
CA GLU A 204 0.31 13.47 19.10
C GLU A 204 1.63 13.06 18.42
N VAL A 205 2.26 12.00 18.95
CA VAL A 205 3.49 11.44 18.41
C VAL A 205 3.19 10.18 17.62
N ILE A 206 3.84 10.03 16.47
CA ILE A 206 3.78 8.87 15.61
C ILE A 206 5.04 8.04 15.83
N TYR A 207 4.88 6.73 16.01
CA TYR A 207 5.93 5.76 16.32
C TYR A 207 6.06 4.71 15.23
N LEU A 208 7.28 4.36 14.84
CA LEU A 208 7.51 3.16 14.02
C LEU A 208 7.47 1.91 14.90
N VAL A 209 6.54 0.99 14.63
CA VAL A 209 6.51 -0.31 15.34
C VAL A 209 7.06 -1.45 14.50
N ARG A 210 7.02 -1.29 13.17
CA ARG A 210 7.48 -2.28 12.21
C ARG A 210 7.99 -1.58 10.97
N ALA A 211 9.27 -1.78 10.64
CA ALA A 211 9.81 -1.28 9.39
C ALA A 211 9.37 -2.16 8.22
N VAL A 212 9.14 -1.54 7.05
CA VAL A 212 8.72 -2.23 5.83
C VAL A 212 9.67 -1.84 4.70
N PHE A 213 10.19 -2.84 4.00
CA PHE A 213 11.13 -2.68 2.89
C PHE A 213 10.73 -3.56 1.71
N ILE A 214 11.09 -3.17 0.49
CA ILE A 214 11.07 -4.09 -0.66
C ILE A 214 12.51 -4.44 -0.99
N LEU A 215 12.86 -5.73 -0.88
CA LEU A 215 14.22 -6.22 -1.06
C LEU A 215 14.29 -7.22 -2.21
N ARG A 216 15.44 -7.24 -2.89
CA ARG A 216 15.73 -8.22 -3.95
C ARG A 216 16.37 -9.46 -3.34
N LYS A 217 15.58 -10.49 -3.06
CA LYS A 217 16.07 -11.77 -2.52
C LYS A 217 16.46 -12.75 -3.62
N THR A 218 17.28 -13.73 -3.27
CA THR A 218 17.57 -14.85 -4.17
C THR A 218 16.42 -15.86 -4.15
N SER A 219 16.06 -16.41 -5.30
CA SER A 219 15.01 -17.43 -5.40
C SER A 219 15.50 -18.75 -4.82
N SER A 220 15.03 -19.09 -3.61
CA SER A 220 15.40 -20.34 -2.94
C SER A 220 14.92 -21.59 -3.68
N PRO A 221 13.69 -21.65 -4.24
CA PRO A 221 13.24 -22.79 -5.03
C PRO A 221 14.09 -23.00 -6.29
N THR A 222 14.40 -21.93 -7.02
CA THR A 222 15.31 -22.02 -8.19
C THR A 222 16.69 -22.55 -7.80
N LEU A 223 17.27 -22.04 -6.70
CA LEU A 223 18.56 -22.55 -6.20
C LEU A 223 18.52 -24.03 -5.82
N LYS A 224 17.41 -24.50 -5.24
CA LYS A 224 17.24 -25.93 -4.91
C LYS A 224 17.20 -26.79 -6.16
N LEU A 225 16.43 -26.38 -7.18
CA LEU A 225 16.33 -27.10 -8.46
C LEU A 225 17.69 -27.21 -9.16
N VAL A 226 18.40 -26.09 -9.26
CA VAL A 226 19.77 -26.01 -9.79
C VAL A 226 20.71 -26.97 -9.06
N LYS A 227 20.72 -26.95 -7.71
CA LYS A 227 21.60 -27.82 -6.91
C LYS A 227 21.22 -29.30 -6.98
N SER A 228 19.95 -29.61 -7.20
CA SER A 228 19.46 -30.99 -7.32
C SER A 228 19.72 -31.61 -8.70
N GLY A 229 20.17 -30.84 -9.69
CA GLY A 229 20.34 -31.31 -11.07
C GLY A 229 19.02 -31.50 -11.82
N ALA A 230 17.94 -30.89 -11.35
CA ALA A 230 16.62 -30.95 -11.99
C ALA A 230 16.52 -30.11 -13.27
N LEU A 231 17.54 -29.29 -13.54
CA LEU A 231 17.66 -28.47 -14.75
C LEU A 231 18.89 -28.93 -15.55
N PRO A 232 18.93 -28.70 -16.87
CA PRO A 232 20.13 -28.92 -17.67
C PRO A 232 21.37 -28.24 -17.03
N SER A 233 22.52 -28.89 -17.12
CA SER A 233 23.76 -28.40 -16.48
C SER A 233 24.18 -27.03 -17.00
N GLU A 234 24.02 -26.80 -18.31
CA GLU A 234 24.33 -25.50 -18.91
C GLU A 234 23.45 -24.38 -18.35
N VAL A 235 22.13 -24.60 -18.27
CA VAL A 235 21.17 -23.64 -17.70
C VAL A 235 21.51 -23.35 -16.25
N SER A 236 21.87 -24.40 -15.49
CA SER A 236 22.29 -24.31 -14.10
C SER A 236 23.55 -23.46 -13.91
N ASP A 237 24.58 -23.69 -14.72
CA ASP A 237 25.86 -22.97 -14.63
C ASP A 237 25.73 -21.50 -15.03
N GLN A 238 24.97 -21.23 -16.10
CA GLN A 238 24.64 -19.87 -16.52
C GLN A 238 23.86 -19.13 -15.42
N TYR A 239 22.86 -19.80 -14.81
CA TYR A 239 22.08 -19.23 -13.72
C TYR A 239 22.95 -18.88 -12.52
N LEU A 240 23.76 -19.82 -12.02
CA LEU A 240 24.61 -19.60 -10.85
C LEU A 240 25.60 -18.45 -11.09
N SER A 241 26.16 -18.37 -12.29
CA SER A 241 27.09 -17.31 -12.68
C SER A 241 26.41 -15.93 -12.69
N ALA A 242 25.23 -15.85 -13.32
CA ALA A 242 24.44 -14.63 -13.39
C ALA A 242 23.95 -14.16 -12.01
N ALA A 243 23.30 -15.05 -11.25
CA ALA A 243 22.74 -14.76 -9.94
C ALA A 243 23.82 -14.35 -8.93
N LYS A 244 24.98 -15.03 -8.92
CA LYS A 244 26.11 -14.69 -8.04
C LYS A 244 26.67 -13.31 -8.36
N ARG A 245 26.84 -12.97 -9.65
CA ARG A 245 27.29 -11.64 -10.07
C ARG A 245 26.29 -10.57 -9.67
N TYR A 246 25.02 -10.80 -9.93
CA TYR A 246 23.94 -9.87 -9.62
C TYR A 246 23.86 -9.56 -8.12
N HIS A 247 23.74 -10.59 -7.28
CA HIS A 247 23.58 -10.38 -5.84
C HIS A 247 24.84 -9.83 -5.17
N ARG A 248 26.04 -10.15 -5.68
CA ARG A 248 27.27 -9.49 -5.21
C ARG A 248 27.22 -7.98 -5.45
N ASN A 249 26.81 -7.56 -6.65
CA ASN A 249 26.68 -6.14 -6.98
C ASN A 249 25.58 -5.47 -6.16
N TYR A 250 24.47 -6.16 -5.91
CA TYR A 250 23.39 -5.66 -5.07
C TYR A 250 23.85 -5.42 -3.62
N VAL A 251 24.50 -6.41 -3.01
CA VAL A 251 25.05 -6.29 -1.65
C VAL A 251 26.11 -5.18 -1.58
N ALA A 252 26.93 -5.02 -2.62
CA ALA A 252 27.89 -3.92 -2.68
C ALA A 252 27.21 -2.53 -2.70
N ARG A 253 26.09 -2.36 -3.42
CA ARG A 253 25.28 -1.12 -3.39
C ARG A 253 24.71 -0.87 -2.00
N LEU A 254 24.09 -1.87 -1.38
CA LEU A 254 23.55 -1.78 -0.02
C LEU A 254 24.62 -1.40 1.02
N ARG A 255 25.85 -1.90 0.88
CA ARG A 255 26.97 -1.53 1.77
C ARG A 255 27.49 -0.10 1.55
N ARG A 256 27.38 0.41 0.32
CA ARG A 256 27.84 1.76 -0.01
C ARG A 256 26.87 2.80 0.52
N ASP A 257 25.59 2.59 0.29
CA ASP A 257 24.52 3.45 0.78
C ASP A 257 23.24 2.63 0.96
N LEU A 258 23.02 2.19 2.19
CA LEU A 258 21.89 1.35 2.53
C LEU A 258 20.56 2.09 2.34
N SER A 259 20.51 3.33 2.81
CA SER A 259 19.29 4.13 2.82
C SER A 259 18.87 4.47 1.39
N ASP A 260 19.75 5.10 0.61
CA ASP A 260 19.44 5.47 -0.78
C ASP A 260 19.04 4.26 -1.62
N THR A 261 19.78 3.15 -1.49
CA THR A 261 19.51 1.93 -2.24
C THR A 261 18.13 1.35 -1.89
N ILE A 262 17.80 1.19 -0.61
CA ILE A 262 16.52 0.61 -0.18
C ILE A 262 15.34 1.47 -0.65
N TRP A 263 15.43 2.78 -0.51
CA TRP A 263 14.31 3.66 -0.81
C TRP A 263 14.10 3.90 -2.30
N THR A 264 15.19 4.03 -3.07
CA THR A 264 15.12 4.09 -4.53
C THR A 264 14.59 2.77 -5.11
N GLU A 265 15.03 1.63 -4.58
CA GLU A 265 14.50 0.33 -5.01
C GLU A 265 13.06 0.12 -4.58
N ALA A 266 12.64 0.58 -3.41
CA ALA A 266 11.24 0.48 -2.99
C ALA A 266 10.30 1.16 -3.99
N GLN A 267 10.65 2.38 -4.44
CA GLN A 267 9.89 3.09 -5.46
C GLN A 267 9.86 2.31 -6.79
N GLU A 268 11.00 1.79 -7.25
CA GLU A 268 11.06 1.05 -8.52
C GLU A 268 10.28 -0.27 -8.43
N LEU A 269 10.56 -1.08 -7.42
CA LEU A 269 10.05 -2.43 -7.25
C LEU A 269 8.56 -2.48 -6.97
N ALA A 270 8.03 -1.50 -6.23
CA ALA A 270 6.60 -1.42 -5.99
C ALA A 270 5.80 -1.32 -7.30
N THR A 271 6.34 -0.68 -8.35
CA THR A 271 5.66 -0.60 -9.65
C THR A 271 5.48 -1.95 -10.36
N TYR A 272 6.37 -2.91 -10.08
CA TYR A 272 6.24 -4.27 -10.60
C TYR A 272 5.34 -5.12 -9.71
N LEU A 273 5.42 -4.97 -8.38
CA LEU A 273 4.56 -5.70 -7.46
C LEU A 273 3.07 -5.27 -7.60
N LEU A 274 2.81 -4.00 -7.93
CA LEU A 274 1.45 -3.48 -8.12
C LEU A 274 0.89 -3.70 -9.54
N ASP A 275 1.70 -4.22 -10.46
CA ASP A 275 1.24 -4.65 -11.77
C ASP A 275 0.87 -6.13 -11.68
N PHE A 276 -0.43 -6.44 -11.77
CA PHE A 276 -0.96 -7.80 -11.61
C PHE A 276 -0.32 -8.79 -12.58
N ASP A 277 -0.20 -8.44 -13.86
CA ASP A 277 0.38 -9.35 -14.85
C ASP A 277 1.86 -9.64 -14.54
N ALA A 278 2.59 -8.62 -14.05
CA ALA A 278 3.97 -8.77 -13.63
C ALA A 278 4.10 -9.56 -12.32
N TYR A 279 3.22 -9.32 -11.36
CA TYR A 279 3.19 -10.00 -10.08
C TYR A 279 2.84 -11.48 -10.23
N ASP A 280 1.84 -11.82 -11.04
CA ASP A 280 1.45 -13.21 -11.33
C ASP A 280 2.63 -14.00 -11.94
N LEU A 281 3.37 -13.38 -12.86
CA LEU A 281 4.58 -14.00 -13.41
C LEU A 281 5.70 -14.11 -12.35
N ILE A 282 5.86 -13.12 -11.47
CA ILE A 282 6.82 -13.21 -10.36
C ILE A 282 6.45 -14.38 -9.42
N GLU A 283 5.17 -14.53 -9.07
CA GLU A 283 4.66 -15.63 -8.22
C GLU A 283 4.94 -16.99 -8.86
N ILE A 284 4.57 -17.18 -10.13
CA ILE A 284 4.86 -18.43 -10.85
C ILE A 284 6.36 -18.75 -10.82
N LEU A 285 7.22 -17.74 -11.01
CA LEU A 285 8.67 -17.94 -11.03
C LEU A 285 9.30 -18.05 -9.63
N ARG A 286 8.57 -17.69 -8.56
CA ARG A 286 8.99 -17.95 -7.17
C ARG A 286 8.96 -19.45 -6.88
N ASP A 287 8.05 -20.21 -7.50
CA ASP A 287 7.99 -21.67 -7.38
C ASP A 287 9.09 -22.38 -8.20
N GLY A 288 9.54 -21.76 -9.29
CA GLY A 288 10.69 -22.24 -10.04
C GLY A 288 10.77 -21.71 -11.47
N PRO A 289 11.86 -22.04 -12.19
CA PRO A 289 12.01 -21.77 -13.61
C PRO A 289 10.86 -22.33 -14.45
N GLN A 290 10.46 -21.59 -15.49
CA GLN A 290 9.45 -22.03 -16.44
C GLN A 290 9.98 -21.94 -17.88
N LEU A 291 9.46 -22.75 -18.78
CA LEU A 291 9.70 -22.57 -20.22
C LEU A 291 8.84 -21.41 -20.73
N THR A 292 9.38 -20.59 -21.63
CA THR A 292 8.63 -19.46 -22.20
C THR A 292 7.36 -19.91 -22.93
N GLU A 293 7.34 -21.11 -23.50
CA GLU A 293 6.19 -21.66 -24.22
C GLU A 293 5.02 -22.04 -23.31
N ASP A 294 5.28 -22.35 -22.05
CA ASP A 294 4.26 -22.77 -21.07
C ASP A 294 3.60 -21.56 -20.38
N LEU A 295 4.30 -20.43 -20.29
CA LEU A 295 3.84 -19.22 -19.61
C LEU A 295 2.47 -18.67 -20.09
N PRO A 296 2.13 -18.65 -21.39
CA PRO A 296 0.80 -18.26 -21.87
C PRO A 296 -0.34 -19.07 -21.25
N GLN A 297 -0.13 -20.38 -21.06
CA GLN A 297 -1.14 -21.25 -20.46
C GLN A 297 -1.21 -21.04 -18.94
N LEU A 298 -0.07 -20.91 -18.26
CA LEU A 298 -0.01 -20.68 -16.81
C LEU A 298 -0.61 -19.33 -16.40
N LEU A 299 -0.49 -18.30 -17.25
CA LEU A 299 -0.99 -16.95 -16.99
C LEU A 299 -2.39 -16.68 -17.57
N ASP A 300 -3.00 -17.65 -18.25
CA ASP A 300 -4.24 -17.45 -19.02
C ASP A 300 -4.18 -16.19 -19.90
N ALA A 301 -3.09 -16.06 -20.67
CA ALA A 301 -2.74 -14.83 -21.38
C ALA A 301 -2.15 -15.09 -22.77
N ASP A 302 -2.41 -14.19 -23.71
CA ASP A 302 -1.83 -14.27 -25.04
C ASP A 302 -0.29 -14.15 -25.03
N LYS A 303 0.38 -14.85 -25.94
CA LYS A 303 1.84 -14.80 -26.13
C LYS A 303 2.40 -13.37 -26.21
N SER A 304 1.67 -12.47 -26.86
CA SER A 304 2.09 -11.07 -27.00
C SER A 304 2.09 -10.30 -25.68
N LYS A 305 1.12 -10.59 -24.79
CA LYS A 305 1.01 -10.00 -23.45
C LYS A 305 2.12 -10.52 -22.55
N VAL A 306 2.31 -11.85 -22.51
CA VAL A 306 3.40 -12.49 -21.76
C VAL A 306 4.76 -11.92 -22.15
N ARG A 307 5.05 -11.80 -23.46
CA ARG A 307 6.32 -11.23 -23.94
C ARG A 307 6.54 -9.80 -23.45
N LYS A 308 5.50 -8.96 -23.42
CA LYS A 308 5.59 -7.58 -22.91
C LYS A 308 5.91 -7.57 -21.42
N VAL A 309 5.28 -8.44 -20.63
CA VAL A 309 5.53 -8.56 -19.19
C VAL A 309 6.95 -9.02 -18.92
N ILE A 310 7.43 -10.07 -19.62
CA ILE A 310 8.82 -10.54 -19.50
C ILE A 310 9.80 -9.39 -19.80
N THR A 311 9.64 -8.71 -20.94
CA THR A 311 10.51 -7.58 -21.30
C THR A 311 10.45 -6.43 -20.28
N LYS A 312 9.29 -6.19 -19.65
CA LYS A 312 9.17 -5.23 -18.55
C LYS A 312 9.99 -5.67 -17.34
N LEU A 313 9.87 -6.93 -16.92
CA LEU A 313 10.60 -7.48 -15.77
C LEU A 313 12.12 -7.61 -16.02
N GLU A 314 12.54 -7.87 -17.26
CA GLU A 314 13.95 -7.90 -17.67
C GLU A 314 14.61 -6.52 -17.49
N LYS A 315 13.91 -5.44 -17.90
CA LYS A 315 14.38 -4.06 -17.69
C LYS A 315 14.57 -3.73 -16.21
N GLY A 316 13.71 -4.28 -15.35
CA GLY A 316 13.83 -4.18 -13.90
C GLY A 316 14.87 -5.11 -13.27
N ASN A 317 15.61 -5.91 -14.07
CA ASN A 317 16.54 -6.95 -13.64
C ASN A 317 15.89 -8.00 -12.69
N ILE A 318 14.58 -8.23 -12.81
CA ILE A 318 13.82 -9.18 -11.98
C ILE A 318 13.91 -10.59 -12.57
N VAL A 319 13.70 -10.70 -13.88
CA VAL A 319 13.81 -11.97 -14.62
C VAL A 319 14.94 -11.92 -15.63
N PHE A 320 15.36 -13.08 -16.09
CA PHE A 320 16.23 -13.23 -17.25
C PHE A 320 15.94 -14.55 -17.96
N ARG A 321 16.49 -14.68 -19.18
CA ARG A 321 16.29 -15.85 -20.05
C ARG A 321 17.60 -16.60 -20.23
N ILE A 322 17.50 -17.92 -20.27
CA ILE A 322 18.59 -18.82 -20.60
C ILE A 322 18.07 -19.82 -21.62
N ASN A 323 18.79 -20.00 -22.73
CA ASN A 323 18.49 -21.08 -23.66
C ASN A 323 19.27 -22.32 -23.25
N ASP A 324 18.64 -23.49 -23.35
CA ASP A 324 19.34 -24.76 -23.28
C ASP A 324 19.94 -25.17 -24.64
N GLU A 325 20.69 -26.27 -24.66
CA GLU A 325 21.30 -26.82 -25.88
C GLU A 325 20.28 -27.21 -26.97
N GLU A 326 19.03 -27.50 -26.57
CA GLU A 326 17.92 -27.82 -27.47
C GLU A 326 17.22 -26.57 -28.01
N GLY A 327 17.65 -25.37 -27.60
CA GLY A 327 17.10 -24.08 -28.00
C GLY A 327 15.82 -23.70 -27.27
N ARG A 328 15.45 -24.41 -26.20
CA ARG A 328 14.31 -24.05 -25.34
C ARG A 328 14.69 -22.90 -24.42
N GLU A 329 13.84 -21.88 -24.37
CA GLU A 329 14.05 -20.68 -23.56
C GLU A 329 13.45 -20.88 -22.17
N HIS A 330 14.30 -20.89 -21.15
CA HIS A 330 13.92 -20.89 -19.73
C HIS A 330 13.86 -19.46 -19.20
N ILE A 331 12.76 -19.11 -18.53
CA ILE A 331 12.60 -17.88 -17.77
C ILE A 331 12.80 -18.17 -16.29
N MET A 332 13.62 -17.35 -15.64
CA MET A 332 13.99 -17.52 -14.23
C MET A 332 14.01 -16.18 -13.51
N LEU A 333 13.74 -16.19 -12.19
CA LEU A 333 14.01 -15.03 -11.35
C LEU A 333 15.53 -14.82 -11.22
N ASN A 334 16.01 -13.69 -11.73
CA ASN A 334 17.32 -13.16 -11.38
C ASN A 334 17.32 -12.71 -9.92
N CYS A 335 16.23 -12.05 -9.50
CA CYS A 335 15.92 -11.79 -8.11
C CYS A 335 14.42 -11.88 -7.86
N SER A 336 14.04 -12.28 -6.65
CA SER A 336 12.68 -12.25 -6.14
C SER A 336 12.48 -10.93 -5.36
N PRO A 337 11.83 -9.90 -5.94
CA PRO A 337 11.44 -8.73 -5.18
C PRO A 337 10.41 -9.16 -4.14
N GLN A 338 10.62 -8.84 -2.87
CA GLN A 338 9.72 -9.21 -1.79
C GLN A 338 9.54 -8.07 -0.81
N VAL A 339 8.31 -7.87 -0.32
CA VAL A 339 8.10 -7.04 0.86
C VAL A 339 8.60 -7.79 2.09
N VAL A 340 9.40 -7.12 2.90
CA VAL A 340 9.95 -7.63 4.15
C VAL A 340 9.56 -6.68 5.26
N THR A 341 9.05 -7.25 6.35
CA THR A 341 8.79 -6.51 7.57
C THR A 341 9.83 -6.86 8.62
N VAL A 342 10.31 -5.87 9.35
CA VAL A 342 11.39 -6.01 10.33
C VAL A 342 11.01 -5.26 11.61
N TYR A 343 11.15 -5.91 12.76
CA TYR A 343 11.06 -5.21 14.04
C TYR A 343 12.26 -4.26 14.19
N PRO A 344 12.05 -2.96 14.45
CA PRO A 344 13.11 -1.97 14.28
C PRO A 344 14.00 -1.87 15.52
N GLU A 345 14.69 -2.96 15.85
CA GLU A 345 15.55 -3.06 17.05
C GLU A 345 16.64 -1.99 17.09
N TRP A 346 17.17 -1.57 15.93
CA TRP A 346 18.18 -0.50 15.84
C TRP A 346 17.66 0.84 16.38
N LEU A 347 16.34 1.02 16.45
CA LEU A 347 15.75 2.25 16.97
C LEU A 347 15.82 2.35 18.50
N ILE A 348 16.09 1.25 19.21
CA ILE A 348 16.32 1.29 20.65
C ILE A 348 17.56 2.15 20.94
N GLU A 349 18.70 1.82 20.33
CA GLU A 349 19.94 2.57 20.49
C GLU A 349 19.79 3.99 19.94
N ARG A 350 19.14 4.15 18.78
CA ARG A 350 18.88 5.46 18.18
C ARG A 350 18.07 6.38 19.11
N THR A 351 17.06 5.84 19.78
CA THR A 351 16.22 6.61 20.73
C THR A 351 17.03 7.11 21.92
N VAL A 352 17.96 6.28 22.42
CA VAL A 352 18.87 6.69 23.50
C VAL A 352 19.80 7.80 23.03
N HIS A 353 20.35 7.71 21.81
CA HIS A 353 21.18 8.78 21.24
C HIS A 353 20.39 10.08 21.09
N LEU A 354 19.20 10.05 20.50
CA LEU A 354 18.34 11.24 20.35
C LEU A 354 18.01 11.89 21.69
N TYR A 355 17.78 11.09 22.73
CA TYR A 355 17.56 11.63 24.08
C TYR A 355 18.82 12.29 24.66
N ASN A 356 19.98 11.65 24.54
CA ASN A 356 21.24 12.18 25.06
C ASN A 356 21.69 13.46 24.34
N ASP A 357 21.37 13.55 23.05
CA ASP A 357 21.63 14.72 22.21
C ASP A 357 20.59 15.85 22.41
N GLU A 358 19.61 15.65 23.31
CA GLU A 358 18.50 16.57 23.59
C GLU A 358 17.56 16.83 22.40
N ASP A 359 17.60 15.99 21.36
CA ASP A 359 16.71 16.06 20.18
C ASP A 359 15.27 15.65 20.52
N ILE A 360 15.08 14.79 21.53
CA ILE A 360 13.76 14.38 22.03
C ILE A 360 13.69 14.43 23.56
N PRO A 361 12.53 14.77 24.16
CA PRO A 361 12.37 14.78 25.60
C PRO A 361 12.32 13.37 26.20
N SER A 362 12.74 13.26 27.47
CA SER A 362 12.79 11.99 28.22
C SER A 362 11.47 11.21 28.18
N ARG A 363 10.33 11.89 28.30
CA ARG A 363 9.00 11.26 28.27
C ARG A 363 8.69 10.63 26.91
N GLN A 364 9.05 11.30 25.80
CA GLN A 364 8.87 10.75 24.45
C GLN A 364 9.78 9.55 24.22
N ALA A 365 11.04 9.63 24.63
CA ALA A 365 11.98 8.52 24.55
C ALA A 365 11.48 7.30 25.34
N THR A 366 11.05 7.50 26.59
CA THR A 366 10.52 6.43 27.45
C THR A 366 9.27 5.79 26.84
N HIS A 367 8.32 6.61 26.39
CA HIS A 367 7.09 6.13 25.77
C HIS A 367 7.37 5.33 24.50
N TYR A 368 8.32 5.78 23.65
CA TYR A 368 8.66 5.02 22.46
C TYR A 368 9.32 3.66 22.78
N LEU A 369 10.19 3.61 23.78
CA LEU A 369 10.77 2.34 24.23
C LEU A 369 9.69 1.39 24.80
N GLU A 370 8.67 1.91 25.48
CA GLU A 370 7.50 1.13 25.91
C GLU A 370 6.67 0.62 24.73
N VAL A 371 6.45 1.46 23.72
CA VAL A 371 5.79 1.05 22.47
C VAL A 371 6.59 -0.08 21.80
N LEU A 372 7.89 0.09 21.60
CA LEU A 372 8.76 -0.95 21.02
C LEU A 372 8.70 -2.25 21.83
N LYS A 373 8.76 -2.15 23.16
CA LYS A 373 8.59 -3.31 24.06
C LYS A 373 7.24 -4.00 23.82
N ASN A 374 6.13 -3.27 23.76
CA ASN A 374 4.80 -3.84 23.57
C ASN A 374 4.65 -4.55 22.22
N PHE A 375 5.24 -3.98 21.17
CA PHE A 375 5.20 -4.54 19.81
C PHE A 375 6.34 -5.54 19.52
N HIS A 376 7.15 -5.90 20.52
CA HIS A 376 8.22 -6.87 20.35
C HIS A 376 7.66 -8.24 19.93
N PRO A 377 8.28 -8.95 18.97
CA PRO A 377 7.76 -10.23 18.46
C PRO A 377 7.53 -11.31 19.53
N THR A 378 8.25 -11.27 20.65
CA THR A 378 8.05 -12.22 21.77
C THR A 378 6.74 -12.01 22.53
N ASN A 379 6.13 -10.83 22.43
CA ASN A 379 4.88 -10.52 23.10
C ASN A 379 3.66 -10.87 22.23
N ALA A 380 3.84 -10.92 20.91
CA ALA A 380 2.79 -11.31 19.96
C ALA A 380 2.37 -12.79 20.08
N SER A 381 3.23 -13.66 20.60
CA SER A 381 2.87 -15.06 20.91
C SER A 381 1.94 -15.23 22.11
N ALA A 382 1.69 -14.18 22.91
CA ALA A 382 0.76 -14.21 24.04
C ALA A 382 -0.66 -13.71 23.68
N THR A 383 -0.83 -13.03 22.55
CA THR A 383 -2.09 -12.38 22.13
C THR A 383 -2.85 -13.13 21.04
N MET A 384 -2.30 -14.21 20.46
CA MET A 384 -3.02 -15.04 19.47
C MET A 384 -3.99 -16.08 20.09
N GLU A 385 -4.14 -16.13 21.42
CA GLU A 385 -5.13 -17.01 22.08
C GLU A 385 -6.42 -16.30 22.53
N VAL A 386 -6.59 -14.99 22.31
CA VAL A 386 -7.86 -14.30 22.59
C VAL A 386 -8.10 -13.19 21.57
N GLU A 387 -8.80 -13.52 20.49
CA GLU A 387 -9.92 -12.74 19.90
C GLU A 387 -10.61 -13.52 18.78
#